data_AF-A0A7G8QJ92-F1
#
_entry.id   AF-A0A7G8QJ92-F1
#
_cell.length_a   1.000
_cell.length_b   1.000
_cell.length_c   1.000
_cell.angle_alpha   90.00
_cell.angle_beta   90.00
_cell.angle_gamma   90.00
#
_symmetry.space_group_name_H-M   'P 1'
#
loop_
_entity.id
_entity.type
_entity.pdbx_description
1 polymer ?
#
loop_
_entity_poly.entity_id
_entity_poly.type
_entity_poly.pdbx_seq_one_letter_code
_entity_poly.pdbx_strand_id
1 'polypeptide(L)'
;MFAKRHRITLLFNANKAYDRQVVEGVGEYLQASQQEWDIFIEEDFRARIENIREWLGDGVIADYDDPEIEKLLAGVEVPIIGVGGSYHHPDDYPPVHYIATDNAALVESAFLHLKEKGVQRFAFYGLPTSSGKRWAVEREHAFCQLVAKEKYRGVVYQGLETAPENWQHAQNRLADWLQTLPPQTGIIAVTDARARHVLQACELLHIPVPEKLCVIGIDNEELTRYLSRVALSSVAQGTRQMGYQAAKLLHRLLDNEPLPLQRRLVAPMRVVERRSTDYRSLSDPSVIQAMHYIRNNACKGIKVEQVLDAVGISRSNLEKRFKEEVGDTIHTIIHSEKLEKARSLLVSTTLSINEISQMCGYPSLQYFYSVFKKEYDVTPKEYRDRHSEVMM
;
A
#
# COMPACT_ATOMS: atom_id res chain seq x y z
N MET A 1 -3.00 29.83 -36.48
CA MET A 1 -3.57 28.49 -36.69
C MET A 1 -3.98 28.02 -35.31
N PHE A 2 -5.27 28.04 -34.99
CA PHE A 2 -5.72 27.58 -33.67
C PHE A 2 -5.46 26.08 -33.59
N ALA A 3 -4.80 25.62 -32.53
CA ALA A 3 -4.56 24.19 -32.32
C ALA A 3 -5.92 23.47 -32.32
N LYS A 4 -5.99 22.30 -32.98
CA LYS A 4 -7.21 21.51 -33.04
C LYS A 4 -7.54 21.06 -31.62
N ARG A 5 -8.67 21.49 -31.08
CA ARG A 5 -9.13 21.04 -29.77
C ARG A 5 -9.65 19.62 -29.87
N HIS A 6 -9.20 18.78 -28.96
CA HIS A 6 -9.66 17.40 -28.85
C HIS A 6 -10.42 17.20 -27.55
N ARG A 7 -11.61 16.62 -27.64
CA ARG A 7 -12.39 16.23 -26.46
C ARG A 7 -11.93 14.85 -26.01
N ILE A 8 -11.43 14.73 -24.78
CA ILE A 8 -10.91 13.46 -24.26
C ILE A 8 -11.73 13.00 -23.07
N THR A 9 -12.19 11.75 -23.10
CA THR A 9 -12.99 11.16 -22.03
C THR A 9 -12.12 10.25 -21.17
N LEU A 10 -12.13 10.47 -19.85
CA LEU A 10 -11.48 9.62 -18.85
C LEU A 10 -12.54 8.80 -18.11
N LEU A 11 -12.43 7.48 -18.19
CA LEU A 11 -13.34 6.52 -17.54
C LEU A 11 -12.62 5.82 -16.38
N PHE A 12 -12.61 6.48 -15.23
CA PHE A 12 -11.95 6.02 -14.00
C PHE A 12 -12.82 6.30 -12.78
N ASN A 13 -12.68 5.52 -11.71
CA ASN A 13 -13.44 5.75 -10.48
C ASN A 13 -12.67 6.66 -9.52
N ALA A 14 -13.09 7.93 -9.42
CA ALA A 14 -12.46 8.92 -8.55
C ALA A 14 -12.41 8.53 -7.06
N ASN A 15 -13.17 7.52 -6.62
CA ASN A 15 -13.12 7.02 -5.24
C ASN A 15 -11.87 6.17 -4.95
N LYS A 16 -11.24 5.56 -5.96
CA LYS A 16 -10.03 4.74 -5.77
C LYS A 16 -8.77 5.59 -5.85
N ALA A 17 -7.83 5.40 -4.92
CA ALA A 17 -6.55 6.11 -4.96
C ALA A 17 -5.73 5.82 -6.22
N TYR A 18 -5.74 4.57 -6.69
CA TYR A 18 -5.11 4.14 -7.94
C TYR A 18 -5.60 4.96 -9.14
N ASP A 19 -6.92 5.02 -9.32
CA ASP A 19 -7.57 5.75 -10.42
C ASP A 19 -7.27 7.26 -10.37
N ARG A 20 -7.33 7.87 -9.18
CA ARG A 20 -6.98 9.30 -9.00
C ARG A 20 -5.56 9.60 -9.46
N GLN A 21 -4.59 8.75 -9.10
CA GLN A 21 -3.20 8.96 -9.48
C GLN A 21 -2.98 8.76 -10.99
N VAL A 22 -3.71 7.86 -11.64
CA VAL A 22 -3.69 7.75 -13.10
C VAL A 22 -4.21 9.03 -13.75
N VAL A 23 -5.33 9.57 -13.27
CA VAL A 23 -5.89 10.84 -13.77
C VAL A 23 -4.93 12.01 -13.54
N GLU A 24 -4.28 12.10 -12.37
CA GLU A 24 -3.22 13.08 -12.10
C GLU A 24 -2.10 13.00 -13.14
N GLY A 25 -1.66 11.80 -13.50
CA GLY A 25 -0.65 11.57 -14.54
C GLY A 25 -1.06 12.07 -15.93
N VAL A 26 -2.34 11.92 -16.29
CA VAL A 26 -2.89 12.51 -17.52
C VAL A 26 -2.83 14.05 -17.45
N GLY A 27 -3.16 14.63 -16.30
CA GLY A 27 -3.04 16.06 -16.04
C GLY A 27 -1.59 16.57 -16.15
N GLU A 28 -0.63 15.84 -15.60
CA GLU A 28 0.81 16.15 -15.71
C GLU A 28 1.26 16.23 -17.18
N TYR A 29 0.78 15.31 -18.01
CA TYR A 29 1.09 15.33 -19.45
C TYR A 29 0.55 16.59 -20.13
N LEU A 30 -0.67 17.02 -19.80
CA LEU A 30 -1.25 18.23 -20.39
C LEU A 30 -0.52 19.50 -19.98
N GLN A 31 -0.14 19.59 -18.71
CA GLN A 31 0.69 20.69 -18.22
C GLN A 31 2.04 20.75 -18.95
N ALA A 32 2.67 19.59 -19.20
CA ALA A 32 3.96 19.51 -19.87
C ALA A 32 3.87 19.75 -21.39
N SER A 33 2.83 19.25 -22.05
CA SER A 33 2.69 19.27 -23.51
C SER A 33 1.97 20.52 -24.04
N GLN A 34 1.31 21.30 -23.17
CA GLN A 34 0.55 22.51 -23.50
C GLN A 34 -0.48 22.28 -24.63
N GLN A 35 -1.02 21.06 -24.73
CA GLN A 35 -2.06 20.72 -25.70
C GLN A 35 -3.41 21.28 -25.28
N GLU A 36 -4.20 21.72 -26.25
CA GLU A 36 -5.57 22.16 -26.01
C GLU A 36 -6.53 20.95 -26.02
N TRP A 37 -6.54 20.18 -24.93
CA TRP A 37 -7.52 19.11 -24.72
C TRP A 37 -8.62 19.54 -23.77
N ASP A 38 -9.86 19.28 -24.17
CA ASP A 38 -11.03 19.41 -23.30
C ASP A 38 -11.24 18.05 -22.61
N ILE A 39 -10.70 17.90 -21.39
CA ILE A 39 -10.86 16.66 -20.61
C ILE A 39 -12.23 16.62 -19.96
N PHE A 40 -12.87 15.47 -20.09
CA PHE A 40 -14.08 15.13 -19.36
C PHE A 40 -13.84 13.89 -18.49
N ILE A 41 -14.11 14.01 -17.19
CA ILE A 41 -14.03 12.91 -16.21
C ILE A 41 -15.46 12.55 -15.82
N GLU A 42 -15.92 11.35 -16.17
CA GLU A 42 -17.25 10.89 -15.76
C GLU A 42 -17.15 10.26 -14.36
N GLU A 43 -17.75 10.91 -13.35
CA GLU A 43 -17.66 10.48 -11.95
C GLU A 43 -18.55 9.25 -11.63
N ASP A 44 -19.60 8.98 -12.42
CA ASP A 44 -20.55 7.89 -12.17
C ASP A 44 -20.99 7.16 -13.44
N PHE A 45 -20.03 6.46 -14.07
CA PHE A 45 -20.24 5.76 -15.34
C PHE A 45 -21.35 4.69 -15.26
N ARG A 46 -21.64 4.12 -14.08
CA ARG A 46 -22.63 3.04 -13.91
C ARG A 46 -24.08 3.51 -14.06
N ALA A 47 -24.35 4.77 -13.76
CA ALA A 47 -25.70 5.33 -13.84
C ALA A 47 -26.08 5.84 -15.24
N ARG A 48 -25.10 6.00 -16.15
CA ARG A 48 -25.27 6.65 -17.48
C ARG A 48 -24.70 5.84 -18.65
N ILE A 49 -24.55 4.53 -18.45
CA ILE A 49 -23.99 3.58 -19.41
C ILE A 49 -24.66 3.69 -20.80
N GLU A 50 -25.96 3.94 -20.85
CA GLU A 50 -26.76 3.86 -22.08
C GLU A 50 -26.42 4.94 -23.13
N ASN A 51 -25.82 6.07 -22.74
CA ASN A 51 -25.55 7.20 -23.65
C ASN A 51 -24.05 7.48 -23.88
N ILE A 52 -23.14 6.64 -23.37
CA ILE A 52 -21.69 6.87 -23.47
C ILE A 52 -21.22 7.01 -24.93
N ARG A 53 -21.85 6.29 -25.87
CA ARG A 53 -21.54 6.35 -27.31
C ARG A 53 -21.82 7.70 -27.96
N GLU A 54 -22.77 8.47 -27.45
CA GLU A 54 -23.09 9.81 -27.95
C GLU A 54 -22.18 10.89 -27.34
N TRP A 55 -21.51 10.56 -26.24
CA TRP A 55 -20.63 11.46 -25.47
C TRP A 55 -19.14 11.17 -25.62
N LEU A 56 -18.81 10.08 -26.32
CA LEU A 56 -17.46 9.67 -26.67
C LEU A 56 -16.80 10.80 -27.49
N GLY A 57 -15.80 11.45 -26.88
CA GLY A 57 -15.02 12.50 -27.52
C GLY A 57 -14.10 11.96 -28.62
N ASP A 58 -13.07 12.72 -28.99
CA ASP A 58 -12.08 12.34 -29.98
C ASP A 58 -11.13 11.22 -29.51
N GLY A 59 -11.10 10.91 -28.21
CA GLY A 59 -10.29 9.82 -27.67
C GLY A 59 -10.65 9.46 -26.23
N VAL A 60 -10.23 8.27 -25.79
CA VAL A 60 -10.57 7.72 -24.48
C VAL A 60 -9.37 7.13 -23.77
N ILE A 61 -9.30 7.37 -22.46
CA ILE A 61 -8.45 6.61 -21.54
C ILE A 61 -9.34 6.00 -20.47
N ALA A 62 -9.26 4.69 -20.26
CA ALA A 62 -10.22 3.97 -19.41
C ALA A 62 -9.60 2.86 -18.56
N ASP A 63 -10.22 2.58 -17.42
CA ASP A 63 -9.93 1.40 -16.59
C ASP A 63 -10.42 0.12 -17.28
N TYR A 64 -9.51 -0.65 -17.85
CA TYR A 64 -9.80 -1.94 -18.50
C TYR A 64 -9.72 -3.13 -17.54
N ASP A 65 -9.42 -2.91 -16.26
CA ASP A 65 -9.62 -3.96 -15.26
C ASP A 65 -11.12 -4.21 -14.99
N ASP A 66 -12.00 -3.25 -15.31
CA ASP A 66 -13.46 -3.41 -15.27
C ASP A 66 -13.98 -4.04 -16.59
N PRO A 67 -14.49 -5.29 -16.58
CA PRO A 67 -15.01 -5.95 -17.78
C PRO A 67 -16.21 -5.24 -18.41
N GLU A 68 -16.96 -4.45 -17.64
CA GLU A 68 -18.09 -3.70 -18.19
C GLU A 68 -17.62 -2.55 -19.08
N ILE A 69 -16.50 -1.90 -18.74
CA ILE A 69 -15.89 -0.86 -19.57
C ILE A 69 -15.38 -1.47 -20.89
N GLU A 70 -14.74 -2.65 -20.82
CA GLU A 70 -14.27 -3.38 -21.99
C GLU A 70 -15.43 -3.69 -22.97
N LYS A 71 -16.57 -4.16 -22.46
CA LYS A 71 -17.77 -4.41 -23.26
C LYS A 71 -18.37 -3.13 -23.84
N LEU A 72 -18.37 -2.03 -23.09
CA LEU A 72 -18.95 -0.76 -23.51
C LEU A 72 -18.19 -0.11 -24.66
N LEU A 73 -16.86 -0.17 -24.57
CA LEU A 73 -15.96 0.38 -25.57
C LEU A 73 -15.74 -0.57 -26.77
N ALA A 74 -16.34 -1.77 -26.75
CA ALA A 74 -16.27 -2.69 -27.87
C ALA A 74 -16.96 -2.10 -29.11
N GLY A 75 -16.22 -2.02 -30.22
CA GLY A 75 -16.71 -1.51 -31.50
C GLY A 75 -16.73 0.02 -31.63
N VAL A 76 -16.08 0.73 -30.70
CA VAL A 76 -15.89 2.19 -30.79
C VAL A 76 -14.71 2.50 -31.72
N GLU A 77 -14.88 3.48 -32.61
CA GLU A 77 -13.88 3.81 -33.64
C GLU A 77 -12.82 4.83 -33.20
N VAL A 78 -13.08 5.60 -32.12
CA VAL A 78 -12.12 6.60 -31.64
C VAL A 78 -10.90 5.94 -30.98
N PRO A 79 -9.71 6.57 -30.99
CA PRO A 79 -8.54 6.07 -30.29
C PRO A 79 -8.79 5.81 -28.81
N ILE A 80 -8.52 4.58 -28.37
CA ILE A 80 -8.69 4.15 -26.98
C ILE A 80 -7.36 3.64 -26.42
N ILE A 81 -7.02 4.13 -25.23
CA ILE A 81 -5.94 3.59 -24.41
C ILE A 81 -6.54 2.94 -23.16
N GLY A 82 -6.35 1.64 -23.02
CA GLY A 82 -6.68 0.91 -21.79
C GLY A 82 -5.59 1.05 -20.74
N VAL A 83 -6.00 1.19 -19.49
CA VAL A 83 -5.12 1.17 -18.31
C VAL A 83 -5.60 0.06 -17.37
N GLY A 84 -4.68 -0.73 -16.80
CA GLY A 84 -5.04 -1.78 -15.85
C GLY A 84 -3.87 -2.67 -15.46
N GLY A 85 -4.13 -3.90 -15.04
CA GLY A 85 -3.13 -4.89 -14.64
C GLY A 85 -2.41 -5.57 -15.81
N SER A 86 -1.14 -5.94 -15.61
CA SER A 86 -0.44 -6.83 -16.54
C SER A 86 -0.94 -8.27 -16.42
N TYR A 87 -1.02 -8.98 -17.54
CA TYR A 87 -1.35 -10.40 -17.62
C TYR A 87 -0.11 -11.25 -17.93
N HIS A 88 -0.05 -12.44 -17.35
CA HIS A 88 1.00 -13.43 -17.60
C HIS A 88 0.96 -14.00 -19.01
N HIS A 89 -0.24 -14.24 -19.57
CA HIS A 89 -0.41 -14.66 -20.95
C HIS A 89 -0.63 -13.46 -21.88
N PRO A 90 0.15 -13.33 -22.97
CA PRO A 90 -0.03 -12.25 -23.95
C PRO A 90 -1.41 -12.23 -24.63
N ASP A 91 -2.12 -13.36 -24.64
CA ASP A 91 -3.43 -13.50 -25.27
C ASP A 91 -4.57 -13.00 -24.38
N ASP A 92 -4.33 -12.85 -23.07
CA ASP A 92 -5.33 -12.34 -22.11
C ASP A 92 -5.45 -10.80 -22.15
N TYR A 93 -4.53 -10.11 -22.82
CA TYR A 93 -4.59 -8.67 -23.00
C TYR A 93 -5.74 -8.29 -23.95
N PRO A 94 -6.52 -7.25 -23.62
CA PRO A 94 -7.56 -6.78 -24.52
C PRO A 94 -6.96 -6.25 -25.83
N PRO A 95 -7.72 -6.26 -26.94
CA PRO A 95 -7.26 -5.86 -28.27
C PRO A 95 -7.19 -4.33 -28.44
N VAL A 96 -6.61 -3.63 -27.47
CA VAL A 96 -6.42 -2.17 -27.47
C VAL A 96 -4.99 -1.81 -27.07
N HIS A 97 -4.57 -0.56 -27.32
CA HIS A 97 -3.33 -0.05 -26.74
C HIS A 97 -3.46 -0.05 -25.21
N TYR A 98 -2.46 -0.60 -24.53
CA TYR A 98 -2.58 -0.94 -23.12
C TYR A 98 -1.37 -0.49 -22.31
N ILE A 99 -1.62 0.29 -21.25
CA ILE A 99 -0.64 0.66 -20.24
C ILE A 99 -0.94 -0.15 -18.98
N ALA A 100 -0.08 -1.09 -18.67
CA ALA A 100 -0.28 -2.01 -17.55
C ALA A 100 0.60 -1.66 -16.36
N THR A 101 0.06 -1.77 -15.15
CA THR A 101 0.88 -1.92 -13.94
C THR A 101 1.46 -3.34 -13.92
N ASP A 102 2.76 -3.47 -13.66
CA ASP A 102 3.43 -4.76 -13.64
C ASP A 102 3.10 -5.54 -12.36
N ASN A 103 2.11 -6.45 -12.46
CA ASN A 103 1.65 -7.27 -11.34
C ASN A 103 2.75 -8.18 -10.77
N ALA A 104 3.64 -8.68 -11.62
CA ALA A 104 4.74 -9.53 -11.18
C ALA A 104 5.78 -8.71 -10.40
N ALA A 105 6.17 -7.55 -10.93
CA ALA A 105 7.12 -6.65 -10.27
C ALA A 105 6.58 -6.08 -8.94
N LEU A 106 5.25 -5.86 -8.83
CA LEU A 106 4.61 -5.45 -7.58
C LEU A 106 4.80 -6.49 -6.48
N VAL A 107 4.49 -7.75 -6.78
CA VAL A 107 4.62 -8.85 -5.82
C VAL A 107 6.09 -9.15 -5.53
N GLU A 108 6.95 -9.09 -6.55
CA GLU A 108 8.40 -9.25 -6.40
C GLU A 108 8.97 -8.17 -5.45
N SER A 109 8.60 -6.91 -5.63
CA SER A 109 9.05 -5.81 -4.75
C SER A 109 8.62 -6.04 -3.30
N ALA A 110 7.37 -6.48 -3.07
CA ALA A 110 6.89 -6.80 -1.72
C ALA A 110 7.63 -8.01 -1.12
N PHE A 111 7.88 -9.04 -1.93
CA PHE A 111 8.58 -10.25 -1.53
C PHE A 111 10.04 -9.98 -1.17
N LEU A 112 10.76 -9.25 -2.03
CA LEU A 112 12.15 -8.86 -1.80
C LEU A 112 12.29 -8.02 -0.53
N HIS A 113 11.40 -7.06 -0.30
CA HIS A 113 11.38 -6.28 0.93
C HIS A 113 11.26 -7.16 2.19
N LEU A 114 10.34 -8.11 2.21
CA LEU A 114 10.20 -9.03 3.34
C LEU A 114 11.43 -9.95 3.48
N LYS A 115 11.97 -10.44 2.36
CA LYS A 115 13.18 -11.28 2.32
C LYS A 115 14.41 -10.55 2.86
N GLU A 116 14.60 -9.28 2.51
CA GLU A 116 15.68 -8.42 2.99
C GLU A 116 15.61 -8.17 4.50
N LYS A 117 14.39 -8.17 5.07
CA LYS A 117 14.18 -8.13 6.53
C LYS A 117 14.45 -9.47 7.23
N GLY A 118 14.82 -10.51 6.50
CA GLY A 118 15.13 -11.84 7.04
C GLY A 118 13.90 -12.73 7.23
N VAL A 119 12.75 -12.38 6.65
CA VAL A 119 11.55 -13.24 6.66
C VAL A 119 11.80 -14.48 5.81
N GLN A 120 11.48 -15.66 6.35
CA GLN A 120 11.72 -16.95 5.67
C GLN A 120 10.43 -17.72 5.35
N ARG A 121 9.28 -17.24 5.82
CA ARG A 121 7.97 -17.84 5.58
C ARG A 121 7.08 -16.80 4.96
N PHE A 122 6.39 -17.17 3.89
CA PHE A 122 5.59 -16.23 3.13
C PHE A 122 4.15 -16.71 3.03
N ALA A 123 3.23 -15.77 3.16
CA ALA A 123 1.82 -16.01 2.96
C ALA A 123 1.26 -14.95 2.01
N PHE A 124 0.24 -15.30 1.25
CA PHE A 124 -0.44 -14.39 0.35
C PHE A 124 -1.92 -14.31 0.70
N TYR A 125 -2.41 -13.10 0.91
CA TYR A 125 -3.81 -12.82 1.15
C TYR A 125 -4.46 -12.23 -0.11
N GLY A 126 -5.12 -13.11 -0.87
CA GLY A 126 -5.72 -12.82 -2.17
C GLY A 126 -7.17 -12.38 -2.11
N LEU A 127 -7.82 -12.50 -3.28
CA LEU A 127 -9.26 -12.37 -3.48
C LEU A 127 -9.79 -13.63 -4.18
N PRO A 128 -11.07 -13.99 -3.96
CA PRO A 128 -11.68 -15.08 -4.72
C PRO A 128 -11.79 -14.73 -6.21
N THR A 129 -11.72 -15.75 -7.07
CA THR A 129 -11.97 -15.61 -8.51
C THR A 129 -13.36 -15.07 -8.83
N SER A 130 -14.35 -15.27 -7.94
CA SER A 130 -15.71 -14.73 -8.07
C SER A 130 -15.77 -13.20 -8.05
N SER A 131 -14.74 -12.52 -7.55
CA SER A 131 -14.71 -11.05 -7.48
C SER A 131 -14.54 -10.35 -8.84
N GLY A 132 -14.28 -11.11 -9.91
CA GLY A 132 -14.05 -10.57 -11.26
C GLY A 132 -12.73 -9.80 -11.43
N LYS A 133 -11.91 -9.70 -10.36
CA LYS A 133 -10.66 -8.94 -10.35
C LYS A 133 -9.51 -9.76 -10.92
N ARG A 134 -9.30 -9.65 -12.24
CA ARG A 134 -8.26 -10.39 -12.98
C ARG A 134 -6.85 -10.18 -12.40
N TRP A 135 -6.50 -8.93 -12.05
CA TRP A 135 -5.21 -8.59 -11.41
C TRP A 135 -4.96 -9.33 -10.10
N ALA A 136 -5.99 -9.76 -9.36
CA ALA A 136 -5.80 -10.51 -8.13
C ALA A 136 -5.25 -11.91 -8.40
N VAL A 137 -5.73 -12.55 -9.46
CA VAL A 137 -5.25 -13.86 -9.93
C VAL A 137 -3.82 -13.75 -10.45
N GLU A 138 -3.52 -12.70 -11.21
CA GLU A 138 -2.16 -12.43 -11.71
C GLU A 138 -1.15 -12.26 -10.58
N ARG A 139 -1.49 -11.48 -9.55
CA ARG A 139 -0.64 -11.28 -8.37
C ARG A 139 -0.47 -12.57 -7.55
N GLU A 140 -1.53 -13.37 -7.41
CA GLU A 140 -1.45 -14.69 -6.75
C GLU A 140 -0.53 -15.64 -7.54
N HIS A 141 -0.65 -15.65 -8.87
CA HIS A 141 0.21 -16.44 -9.74
C HIS A 141 1.67 -16.03 -9.60
N ALA A 142 1.97 -14.73 -9.65
CA ALA A 142 3.31 -14.19 -9.44
C ALA A 142 3.89 -14.59 -8.08
N PHE A 143 3.09 -14.54 -7.01
CA PHE A 143 3.50 -14.99 -5.69
C PHE A 143 3.90 -16.47 -5.68
N CYS A 144 3.05 -17.34 -6.24
CA CYS A 144 3.32 -18.77 -6.30
C CYS A 144 4.60 -19.08 -7.09
N GLN A 145 4.83 -18.40 -8.21
CA GLN A 145 6.04 -18.55 -9.01
C GLN A 145 7.30 -18.12 -8.23
N LEU A 146 7.27 -16.97 -7.57
CA LEU A 146 8.41 -16.42 -6.82
C LEU A 146 8.80 -17.32 -5.66
N VAL A 147 7.82 -17.75 -4.87
CA VAL A 147 8.05 -18.64 -3.71
C VAL A 147 8.60 -20.00 -4.15
N ALA A 148 8.08 -20.57 -5.24
CA ALA A 148 8.56 -21.83 -5.79
C ALA A 148 10.00 -21.71 -6.32
N LYS A 149 10.32 -20.63 -7.04
CA LYS A 149 11.66 -20.33 -7.56
C LYS A 149 12.71 -20.24 -6.44
N GLU A 150 12.36 -19.59 -5.35
CA GLU A 150 13.23 -19.37 -4.20
C GLU A 150 13.19 -20.52 -3.16
N LYS A 151 12.42 -21.58 -3.43
CA LYS A 151 12.27 -22.77 -2.57
C LYS A 151 11.75 -22.49 -1.16
N TYR A 152 10.99 -21.41 -0.99
CA TYR A 152 10.28 -21.13 0.27
C TYR A 152 8.96 -21.90 0.32
N ARG A 153 8.41 -22.06 1.53
CA ARG A 153 7.03 -22.56 1.70
C ARG A 153 6.08 -21.35 1.71
N GLY A 154 5.22 -21.29 0.70
CA GLY A 154 4.17 -20.29 0.56
C GLY A 154 2.82 -20.85 0.94
N VAL A 155 2.01 -20.05 1.63
CA VAL A 155 0.60 -20.35 1.88
C VAL A 155 -0.25 -19.28 1.23
N VAL A 156 -1.20 -19.68 0.39
CA VAL A 156 -2.16 -18.77 -0.25
C VAL A 156 -3.51 -18.89 0.45
N TYR A 157 -4.13 -17.75 0.74
CA TYR A 157 -5.49 -17.66 1.22
C TYR A 157 -6.25 -16.58 0.45
N GLN A 158 -7.22 -16.99 -0.36
CA GLN A 158 -8.03 -16.09 -1.19
C GLN A 158 -9.06 -15.29 -0.38
N GLY A 159 -9.33 -15.70 0.86
CA GLY A 159 -10.31 -15.06 1.74
C GLY A 159 -11.74 -15.12 1.22
N LEU A 160 -12.59 -14.24 1.74
CA LEU A 160 -13.96 -14.04 1.27
C LEU A 160 -14.11 -12.63 0.72
N GLU A 161 -15.08 -12.45 -0.17
CA GLU A 161 -15.50 -11.11 -0.60
C GLU A 161 -16.14 -10.39 0.58
N THR A 162 -15.60 -9.23 0.94
CA THR A 162 -16.04 -8.48 2.12
C THR A 162 -17.20 -7.58 1.74
N ALA A 163 -18.40 -7.98 2.13
CA ALA A 163 -19.62 -7.17 2.05
C ALA A 163 -20.19 -6.97 3.46
N PRO A 164 -20.98 -5.91 3.70
CA PRO A 164 -21.53 -5.64 5.03
C PRO A 164 -22.24 -6.84 5.66
N GLU A 165 -22.98 -7.59 4.85
CA GLU A 165 -23.78 -8.75 5.27
C GLU A 165 -22.95 -9.96 5.74
N ASN A 166 -21.70 -10.09 5.30
CA ASN A 166 -20.84 -11.23 5.62
C ASN A 166 -19.57 -10.84 6.40
N TRP A 167 -19.43 -9.57 6.76
CA TRP A 167 -18.21 -9.01 7.35
C TRP A 167 -17.74 -9.79 8.58
N GLN A 168 -18.65 -10.10 9.52
CA GLN A 168 -18.30 -10.84 10.73
C GLN A 168 -17.83 -12.27 10.41
N HIS A 169 -18.47 -12.93 9.43
CA HIS A 169 -18.07 -14.27 9.01
C HIS A 169 -16.70 -14.24 8.33
N ALA A 170 -16.47 -13.27 7.43
CA ALA A 170 -15.18 -13.07 6.77
C ALA A 170 -14.06 -12.79 7.78
N GLN A 171 -14.33 -11.98 8.80
CA GLN A 171 -13.40 -11.68 9.88
C GLN A 171 -13.04 -12.95 10.68
N ASN A 172 -14.02 -13.78 11.04
CA ASN A 172 -13.78 -15.03 11.77
C ASN A 172 -12.96 -16.03 10.95
N ARG A 173 -13.26 -16.19 9.66
CA ARG A 173 -12.49 -17.09 8.77
C ARG A 173 -11.05 -16.61 8.56
N LEU A 174 -10.86 -15.30 8.48
CA LEU A 174 -9.53 -14.70 8.43
C LEU A 174 -8.77 -14.94 9.75
N ALA A 175 -9.45 -14.77 10.89
CA ALA A 175 -8.90 -15.02 12.21
C ALA A 175 -8.44 -16.47 12.40
N ASP A 176 -9.22 -17.44 11.93
CA ASP A 176 -8.84 -18.87 11.93
C ASP A 176 -7.54 -19.08 11.15
N TRP A 177 -7.49 -18.56 9.91
CA TRP A 177 -6.31 -18.70 9.06
C TRP A 177 -5.06 -18.05 9.68
N LEU A 178 -5.17 -16.82 10.19
CA LEU A 178 -4.04 -16.10 10.80
C LEU A 178 -3.44 -16.85 11.99
N GLN A 179 -4.26 -17.57 12.76
CA GLN A 179 -3.77 -18.39 13.88
C GLN A 179 -3.02 -19.65 13.42
N THR A 180 -3.28 -20.15 12.20
CA THR A 180 -2.53 -21.28 11.63
C THR A 180 -1.13 -20.89 11.15
N LEU A 181 -0.87 -19.59 10.93
CA LEU A 181 0.40 -19.12 10.40
C LEU A 181 1.50 -19.21 11.46
N PRO A 182 2.65 -19.84 11.13
CA PRO A 182 3.79 -19.87 12.03
C PRO A 182 4.30 -18.46 12.34
N PRO A 183 4.95 -18.23 13.50
CA PRO A 183 5.66 -17.00 13.76
C PRO A 183 6.67 -16.68 12.64
N GLN A 184 6.96 -15.39 12.47
CA GLN A 184 7.90 -14.86 11.48
C GLN A 184 7.45 -15.11 10.04
N THR A 185 6.13 -15.15 9.81
CA THR A 185 5.54 -15.22 8.48
C THR A 185 5.24 -13.82 7.97
N GLY A 186 5.70 -13.50 6.77
CA GLY A 186 5.36 -12.27 6.06
C GLY A 186 4.18 -12.48 5.13
N ILE A 187 3.13 -11.69 5.33
CA ILE A 187 1.90 -11.71 4.55
C ILE A 187 1.93 -10.61 3.51
N ILE A 188 1.87 -10.99 2.23
CA ILE A 188 1.65 -10.07 1.12
C ILE A 188 0.16 -10.05 0.82
N ALA A 189 -0.49 -8.90 0.97
CA ALA A 189 -1.88 -8.75 0.59
C ALA A 189 -1.97 -8.20 -0.83
N VAL A 190 -2.98 -8.68 -1.57
CA VAL A 190 -3.22 -8.27 -2.95
C VAL A 190 -3.58 -6.79 -3.09
N THR A 191 -4.10 -6.15 -2.03
CA THR A 191 -4.34 -4.70 -1.93
C THR A 191 -4.17 -4.20 -0.50
N ASP A 192 -4.00 -2.88 -0.32
CA ASP A 192 -3.94 -2.23 0.99
C ASP A 192 -5.24 -2.43 1.80
N ALA A 193 -6.40 -2.45 1.14
CA ALA A 193 -7.67 -2.75 1.78
C ALA A 193 -7.68 -4.16 2.42
N ARG A 194 -7.06 -5.15 1.75
CA ARG A 194 -6.94 -6.53 2.25
C ARG A 194 -5.88 -6.62 3.36
N ALA A 195 -4.76 -5.92 3.22
CA ALA A 195 -3.79 -5.81 4.30
C ALA A 195 -4.40 -5.18 5.57
N ARG A 196 -5.22 -4.14 5.41
CA ARG A 196 -5.96 -3.52 6.52
C ARG A 196 -6.90 -4.51 7.20
N HIS A 197 -7.59 -5.36 6.45
CA HIS A 197 -8.44 -6.42 7.00
C HIS A 197 -7.62 -7.39 7.87
N VAL A 198 -6.41 -7.76 7.43
CA VAL A 198 -5.46 -8.55 8.22
C VAL A 198 -5.06 -7.81 9.51
N LEU A 199 -4.67 -6.54 9.41
CA LEU A 199 -4.28 -5.75 10.58
C LEU A 199 -5.42 -5.65 11.61
N GLN A 200 -6.66 -5.45 11.16
CA GLN A 200 -7.83 -5.43 12.04
C GLN A 200 -8.07 -6.77 12.75
N ALA A 201 -7.92 -7.88 12.02
CA ALA A 201 -8.00 -9.22 12.62
C ALA A 201 -6.87 -9.48 13.62
N CYS A 202 -5.64 -9.03 13.32
CA CYS A 202 -4.52 -9.11 14.26
C CYS A 202 -4.77 -8.28 15.53
N GLU A 203 -5.31 -7.06 15.41
CA GLU A 203 -5.66 -6.23 16.57
C GLU A 203 -6.72 -6.91 17.46
N LEU A 204 -7.77 -7.49 16.86
CA LEU A 204 -8.83 -8.21 17.57
C LEU A 204 -8.31 -9.45 18.30
N LEU A 205 -7.38 -10.19 17.68
CA LEU A 205 -6.78 -11.40 18.24
C LEU A 205 -5.55 -11.12 19.12
N HIS A 206 -5.17 -9.85 19.29
CA HIS A 206 -3.92 -9.46 19.95
C HIS A 206 -2.67 -10.15 19.37
N ILE A 207 -2.65 -10.38 18.05
CA ILE A 207 -1.49 -10.93 17.35
C ILE A 207 -0.45 -9.81 17.15
N PRO A 208 0.80 -10.00 17.61
CA PRO A 208 1.85 -9.01 17.43
C PRO A 208 2.22 -8.78 15.97
N VAL A 209 2.13 -7.53 15.51
CA VAL A 209 2.58 -7.09 14.19
C VAL A 209 3.54 -5.91 14.38
N PRO A 210 4.77 -5.96 13.83
CA PRO A 210 5.34 -7.00 12.96
C PRO A 210 6.00 -8.19 13.69
N GLU A 211 5.97 -8.24 15.03
CA GLU A 211 6.86 -9.15 15.79
C GLU A 211 6.54 -10.64 15.59
N LYS A 212 5.25 -11.00 15.41
CA LYS A 212 4.84 -12.37 15.12
C LYS A 212 4.53 -12.57 13.65
N LEU A 213 3.79 -11.66 13.03
CA LEU A 213 3.46 -11.68 11.61
C LEU A 213 3.78 -10.33 10.98
N CYS A 214 4.39 -10.31 9.81
CA CYS A 214 4.58 -9.10 9.02
C CYS A 214 3.45 -8.95 8.02
N VAL A 215 3.06 -7.72 7.70
CA VAL A 215 2.02 -7.44 6.72
C VAL A 215 2.51 -6.36 5.77
N ILE A 216 2.45 -6.64 4.47
CA ILE A 216 2.72 -5.66 3.41
C ILE A 216 1.54 -5.63 2.44
N GLY A 217 1.10 -4.43 2.09
CA GLY A 217 0.09 -4.19 1.09
C GLY A 217 0.67 -3.80 -0.26
N ILE A 218 -0.22 -3.56 -1.20
CA ILE A 218 0.04 -3.05 -2.55
C ILE A 218 -1.02 -1.98 -2.76
N ASP A 219 -0.65 -0.76 -3.16
CA ASP A 219 -1.47 0.41 -3.58
C ASP A 219 -0.99 1.73 -2.94
N ASN A 220 -0.34 1.65 -1.76
CA ASN A 220 0.05 2.79 -0.93
C ASN A 220 -1.09 3.81 -0.71
N GLU A 221 -2.26 3.30 -0.36
CA GLU A 221 -3.47 4.10 -0.20
C GLU A 221 -3.43 4.96 1.08
N GLU A 222 -3.46 6.28 0.92
CA GLU A 222 -3.33 7.25 2.01
C GLU A 222 -4.39 7.10 3.11
N LEU A 223 -5.64 6.83 2.74
CA LEU A 223 -6.72 6.69 3.72
C LEU A 223 -6.47 5.52 4.68
N THR A 224 -5.93 4.40 4.17
CA THR A 224 -5.63 3.23 5.01
C THR A 224 -4.51 3.49 6.02
N ARG A 225 -3.64 4.48 5.75
CA ARG A 225 -2.53 4.88 6.62
C ARG A 225 -3.00 5.34 8.00
N TYR A 226 -4.15 6.03 8.06
CA TYR A 226 -4.64 6.68 9.27
C TYR A 226 -5.67 5.84 10.05
N LEU A 227 -6.21 4.79 9.43
CA LEU A 227 -7.33 4.00 9.97
C LEU A 227 -6.91 2.75 10.77
N SER A 228 -5.61 2.44 10.83
CA SER A 228 -5.07 1.36 11.68
C SER A 228 -4.04 1.92 12.66
N ARG A 229 -3.93 1.29 13.84
CA ARG A 229 -2.89 1.66 14.83
C ARG A 229 -1.49 1.32 14.34
N VAL A 230 -1.38 0.28 13.51
CA VAL A 230 -0.14 -0.16 12.89
C VAL A 230 -0.08 0.42 11.47
N ALA A 231 0.88 1.30 11.23
CA ALA A 231 1.07 1.87 9.91
C ALA A 231 1.47 0.79 8.89
N LEU A 232 0.70 0.69 7.80
CA LEU A 232 0.84 -0.34 6.79
C LEU A 232 1.97 -0.03 5.80
N SER A 233 2.96 -0.89 5.72
CA SER A 233 3.94 -0.90 4.62
C SER A 233 3.24 -1.30 3.33
N SER A 234 3.56 -0.63 2.22
CA SER A 234 2.89 -0.92 0.95
C SER A 234 3.79 -0.64 -0.25
N VAL A 235 3.57 -1.36 -1.34
CA VAL A 235 4.22 -1.09 -2.63
C VAL A 235 3.49 0.06 -3.33
N ALA A 236 4.22 1.15 -3.59
CA ALA A 236 3.71 2.27 -4.38
C ALA A 236 3.81 1.94 -5.87
N GLN A 237 2.66 1.92 -6.53
CA GLN A 237 2.55 1.68 -7.97
C GLN A 237 3.05 2.89 -8.79
N GLY A 238 3.41 2.68 -10.06
CA GLY A 238 3.77 3.75 -11.00
C GLY A 238 2.56 4.41 -11.68
N THR A 239 1.43 4.54 -10.99
CA THR A 239 0.13 5.03 -11.50
C THR A 239 0.17 6.39 -12.18
N ARG A 240 0.84 7.39 -11.61
CA ARG A 240 1.03 8.70 -12.26
C ARG A 240 1.78 8.57 -13.57
N GLN A 241 2.84 7.77 -13.58
CA GLN A 241 3.59 7.47 -14.81
C GLN A 241 2.72 6.71 -15.82
N MET A 242 1.84 5.81 -15.38
CA MET A 242 0.88 5.12 -16.26
C MET A 242 -0.05 6.12 -16.96
N GLY A 243 -0.66 7.03 -16.20
CA GLY A 243 -1.51 8.10 -16.76
C GLY A 243 -0.77 8.99 -17.74
N TYR A 244 0.45 9.40 -17.39
CA TYR A 244 1.29 10.23 -18.27
C TYR A 244 1.63 9.52 -19.59
N GLN A 245 2.02 8.24 -19.53
CA GLN A 245 2.31 7.45 -20.73
C GLN A 245 1.04 7.18 -21.55
N ALA A 246 -0.11 6.98 -20.90
CA ALA A 246 -1.39 6.80 -21.58
C ALA A 246 -1.77 8.05 -22.38
N ALA A 247 -1.69 9.23 -21.77
CA ALA A 247 -1.97 10.50 -22.45
C ALA A 247 -0.98 10.76 -23.60
N LYS A 248 0.32 10.50 -23.36
CA LYS A 248 1.35 10.62 -24.41
C LYS A 248 1.10 9.69 -25.59
N LEU A 249 0.64 8.47 -25.33
CA LEU A 249 0.32 7.50 -26.38
C LEU A 249 -0.96 7.91 -27.13
N LEU A 250 -1.99 8.37 -26.41
CA LEU A 250 -3.23 8.84 -27.01
C LEU A 250 -2.97 10.01 -27.97
N HIS A 251 -2.13 10.98 -27.58
CA HIS A 251 -1.76 12.11 -28.45
C HIS A 251 -1.20 11.63 -29.80
N ARG A 252 -0.26 10.67 -29.80
CA ARG A 252 0.30 10.10 -31.03
C ARG A 252 -0.76 9.44 -31.91
N LEU A 253 -1.76 8.80 -31.30
CA LEU A 253 -2.87 8.20 -32.03
C LEU A 253 -3.82 9.26 -32.61
N LEU A 254 -4.06 10.38 -31.90
CA LEU A 254 -4.85 11.50 -32.43
C LEU A 254 -4.18 12.16 -33.64
N ASP A 255 -2.85 12.14 -33.70
CA ASP A 255 -2.05 12.56 -34.86
C ASP A 255 -2.10 11.55 -36.03
N ASN A 256 -2.89 10.48 -35.90
CA ASN A 256 -3.03 9.38 -36.86
C ASN A 256 -1.71 8.63 -37.13
N GLU A 257 -0.83 8.54 -36.14
CA GLU A 257 0.38 7.74 -36.26
C GLU A 257 0.04 6.24 -36.26
N PRO A 258 0.42 5.47 -37.31
CA PRO A 258 0.14 4.04 -37.36
C PRO A 258 1.07 3.30 -36.39
N LEU A 259 0.52 2.87 -35.27
CA LEU A 259 1.25 2.13 -34.24
C LEU A 259 0.68 0.71 -34.13
N PRO A 260 1.53 -0.34 -34.06
CA PRO A 260 1.05 -1.65 -33.65
C PRO A 260 0.57 -1.57 -32.20
N LEU A 261 -0.34 -2.46 -31.80
CA LEU A 261 -0.86 -2.52 -30.43
C LEU A 261 0.30 -2.49 -29.42
N GLN A 262 0.34 -1.41 -28.64
CA GLN A 262 1.38 -1.19 -27.66
C GLN A 262 0.94 -1.77 -26.33
N ARG A 263 1.80 -2.58 -25.72
CA ARG A 263 1.63 -3.09 -24.35
C ARG A 263 2.82 -2.60 -23.54
N ARG A 264 2.62 -1.57 -22.74
CA ARG A 264 3.68 -0.93 -21.95
C ARG A 264 3.47 -1.28 -20.47
N LEU A 265 4.43 -2.00 -19.89
CA LEU A 265 4.44 -2.28 -18.46
C LEU A 265 5.10 -1.11 -17.72
N VAL A 266 4.49 -0.68 -16.63
CA VAL A 266 5.02 0.32 -15.72
C VAL A 266 5.36 -0.37 -14.41
N ALA A 267 6.63 -0.30 -14.03
CA ALA A 267 7.14 -0.89 -12.79
C ALA A 267 6.66 -0.11 -11.56
N PRO A 268 6.60 -0.73 -10.37
CA PRO A 268 6.40 -0.01 -9.13
C PRO A 268 7.51 1.01 -8.87
N MET A 269 7.16 2.08 -8.15
CA MET A 269 8.13 3.13 -7.81
C MET A 269 9.08 2.69 -6.71
N ARG A 270 8.52 2.22 -5.59
CA ARG A 270 9.26 1.78 -4.39
C ARG A 270 8.34 1.09 -3.40
N VAL A 271 8.93 0.36 -2.47
CA VAL A 271 8.24 -0.04 -1.24
C VAL A 271 8.29 1.11 -0.25
N VAL A 272 7.14 1.48 0.31
CA VAL A 272 7.04 2.43 1.41
C VAL A 272 7.05 1.63 2.70
N GLU A 273 8.23 1.53 3.31
CA GLU A 273 8.39 0.84 4.59
C GLU A 273 7.70 1.61 5.73
N ARG A 274 6.88 0.89 6.49
CA ARG A 274 6.23 1.35 7.71
C ARG A 274 6.28 0.24 8.78
N ARG A 275 5.58 0.49 9.90
CA ARG A 275 5.62 -0.35 11.10
C ARG A 275 5.23 -1.81 10.83
N SER A 276 4.29 -2.10 9.93
CA SER A 276 3.83 -3.48 9.70
C SER A 276 4.88 -4.44 9.12
N THR A 277 6.05 -3.92 8.73
CA THR A 277 7.21 -4.71 8.30
C THR A 277 8.51 -4.34 9.03
N ASP A 278 8.46 -3.56 10.13
CA ASP A 278 9.64 -3.26 10.98
C ASP A 278 10.01 -4.47 11.85
N TYR A 279 10.30 -5.56 11.15
CA TYR A 279 10.66 -6.86 11.71
C TYR A 279 12.13 -6.88 12.09
N ARG A 280 12.39 -7.29 13.33
CA ARG A 280 13.74 -7.32 13.92
C ARG A 280 14.12 -8.72 14.35
N SER A 281 14.01 -9.72 13.47
CA SER A 281 14.46 -11.11 13.70
C SER A 281 14.23 -11.67 15.11
N LEU A 282 13.10 -11.31 15.74
CA LEU A 282 12.78 -11.72 17.11
C LEU A 282 12.23 -13.14 17.09
N SER A 283 12.75 -13.97 17.98
CA SER A 283 12.45 -15.40 18.12
C SER A 283 11.91 -15.73 19.50
N ASP A 284 12.35 -15.01 20.53
CA ASP A 284 11.92 -15.26 21.90
C ASP A 284 10.47 -14.77 22.13
N PRO A 285 9.53 -15.65 22.53
CA PRO A 285 8.13 -15.25 22.72
C PRO A 285 7.93 -14.14 23.74
N SER A 286 8.76 -14.10 24.79
CA SER A 286 8.68 -13.10 25.84
C SER A 286 9.20 -11.74 25.36
N VAL A 287 10.24 -11.74 24.52
CA VAL A 287 10.76 -10.51 23.89
C VAL A 287 9.78 -10.00 22.83
N ILE A 288 9.20 -10.88 22.02
CA ILE A 288 8.13 -10.54 21.05
C ILE A 288 6.96 -9.84 21.77
N GLN A 289 6.48 -10.41 22.88
CA GLN A 289 5.41 -9.83 23.67
C GLN A 289 5.81 -8.50 24.33
N ALA A 290 7.02 -8.41 24.88
CA ALA A 290 7.55 -7.19 25.48
C ALA A 290 7.65 -6.05 24.45
N MET A 291 8.26 -6.32 23.29
CA MET A 291 8.38 -5.36 22.19
C MET A 291 7.03 -4.88 21.72
N HIS A 292 6.09 -5.81 21.49
CA HIS A 292 4.73 -5.46 21.08
C HIS A 292 4.02 -4.55 22.11
N TYR A 293 4.15 -4.87 23.40
CA TYR A 293 3.60 -4.07 24.48
C TYR A 293 4.20 -2.66 24.50
N ILE A 294 5.53 -2.54 24.36
CA ILE A 294 6.22 -1.25 24.31
C ILE A 294 5.72 -0.44 23.11
N ARG A 295 5.70 -1.00 21.89
CA ARG A 295 5.27 -0.27 20.70
C ARG A 295 3.82 0.23 20.76
N ASN A 296 2.97 -0.38 21.57
CA ASN A 296 1.57 0.04 21.75
C ASN A 296 1.36 1.03 22.91
N ASN A 297 2.29 1.09 23.87
CA ASN A 297 2.10 1.82 25.11
C ASN A 297 3.22 2.82 25.44
N ALA A 298 4.32 2.87 24.68
CA ALA A 298 5.48 3.73 24.92
C ALA A 298 5.09 5.21 25.14
N CYS A 299 4.16 5.71 24.34
CA CYS A 299 3.68 7.10 24.41
C CYS A 299 2.80 7.40 25.63
N LYS A 300 2.32 6.38 26.36
CA LYS A 300 1.51 6.53 27.57
C LYS A 300 2.36 6.73 28.83
N GLY A 301 3.68 6.91 28.68
CA GLY A 301 4.60 7.10 29.80
C GLY A 301 4.84 5.82 30.60
N ILE A 302 4.89 4.66 29.93
CA ILE A 302 5.12 3.39 30.61
C ILE A 302 6.52 3.29 31.23
N LYS A 303 6.62 2.50 32.29
CA LYS A 303 7.87 2.12 32.97
C LYS A 303 8.20 0.66 32.69
N VAL A 304 9.44 0.28 33.02
CA VAL A 304 9.93 -1.10 32.85
C VAL A 304 9.05 -2.09 33.64
N GLU A 305 8.57 -1.71 34.83
CA GLU A 305 7.68 -2.56 35.65
C GLU A 305 6.43 -2.99 34.88
N GLN A 306 5.80 -2.07 34.13
CA GLN A 306 4.59 -2.36 33.38
C GLN A 306 4.83 -3.31 32.21
N VAL A 307 6.04 -3.32 31.64
CA VAL A 307 6.44 -4.30 30.62
C VAL A 307 6.58 -5.68 31.25
N LEU A 308 7.17 -5.76 32.46
CA LEU A 308 7.31 -7.01 33.19
C LEU A 308 5.96 -7.62 33.56
N ASP A 309 5.04 -6.80 34.06
CA ASP A 309 3.68 -7.21 34.41
C ASP A 309 2.91 -7.74 33.19
N ALA A 310 3.09 -7.09 32.03
CA ALA A 310 2.42 -7.50 30.79
C ALA A 310 2.94 -8.83 30.22
N VAL A 311 4.19 -9.19 30.49
CA VAL A 311 4.83 -10.43 30.00
C VAL A 311 4.73 -11.56 31.03
N GLY A 312 4.65 -11.24 32.32
CA GLY A 312 4.55 -12.20 33.42
C GLY A 312 5.87 -12.89 33.78
N ILE A 313 7.01 -12.19 33.62
CA ILE A 313 8.36 -12.74 33.89
C ILE A 313 9.15 -11.82 34.82
N SER A 314 10.04 -12.41 35.62
CA SER A 314 10.92 -11.66 36.52
C SER A 314 11.86 -10.71 35.76
N ARG A 315 12.16 -9.56 36.38
CA ARG A 315 13.02 -8.51 35.80
C ARG A 315 14.32 -9.04 35.23
N SER A 316 15.10 -9.76 36.05
CA SER A 316 16.42 -10.24 35.67
C SER A 316 16.39 -11.18 34.46
N ASN A 317 15.32 -11.98 34.33
CA ASN A 317 15.18 -12.91 33.22
C ASN A 317 14.78 -12.18 31.94
N LEU A 318 13.81 -11.25 32.00
CA LEU A 318 13.40 -10.49 30.82
C LEU A 318 14.51 -9.57 30.33
N GLU A 319 15.19 -8.82 31.21
CA GLU A 319 16.28 -7.93 30.79
C GLU A 319 17.43 -8.68 30.13
N LYS A 320 17.77 -9.87 30.64
CA LYS A 320 18.79 -10.72 30.03
C LYS A 320 18.39 -11.14 28.62
N ARG A 321 17.22 -11.76 28.46
CA ARG A 321 16.73 -12.25 27.14
C ARG A 321 16.55 -11.11 26.15
N PHE A 322 16.02 -9.98 26.62
CA PHE A 322 15.82 -8.79 25.80
C PHE A 322 17.15 -8.20 25.31
N LYS A 323 18.18 -8.13 26.17
CA LYS A 323 19.50 -7.66 25.76
C LYS A 323 20.21 -8.64 24.82
N GLU A 324 20.04 -9.94 25.03
CA GLU A 324 20.61 -10.98 24.15
C GLU A 324 20.04 -10.92 22.74
N GLU A 325 18.74 -10.64 22.58
CA GLU A 325 18.07 -10.65 21.28
C GLU A 325 17.99 -9.28 20.60
N VAL A 326 17.74 -8.21 21.37
CA VAL A 326 17.56 -6.84 20.84
C VAL A 326 18.88 -6.06 20.87
N GLY A 327 19.84 -6.44 21.71
CA GLY A 327 21.11 -5.71 21.91
C GLY A 327 21.00 -4.50 22.85
N ASP A 328 19.79 -4.09 23.20
CA ASP A 328 19.50 -2.90 23.99
C ASP A 328 18.72 -3.22 25.27
N THR A 329 18.60 -2.23 26.17
CA THR A 329 17.77 -2.35 27.37
C THR A 329 16.31 -2.01 27.08
N ILE A 330 15.40 -2.57 27.87
CA ILE A 330 13.95 -2.26 27.81
C ILE A 330 13.72 -0.74 27.92
N HIS A 331 14.45 -0.07 28.82
CA HIS A 331 14.36 1.38 29.00
C HIS A 331 14.77 2.14 27.73
N THR A 332 15.89 1.75 27.09
CA THR A 332 16.35 2.35 25.82
C THR A 332 15.28 2.21 24.74
N ILE A 333 14.71 1.01 24.60
CA ILE A 333 13.68 0.76 23.58
C ILE A 333 12.39 1.54 23.85
N ILE A 334 11.96 1.69 25.10
CA ILE A 334 10.81 2.55 25.42
C ILE A 334 11.03 3.98 24.89
N HIS A 335 12.21 4.56 25.10
CA HIS A 335 12.52 5.92 24.60
C HIS A 335 12.65 5.97 23.08
N SER A 336 13.30 4.97 22.47
CA SER A 336 13.39 4.83 21.01
C SER A 336 12.01 4.80 20.36
N GLU A 337 11.08 4.02 20.91
CA GLU A 337 9.72 3.88 20.36
C GLU A 337 8.89 5.16 20.55
N LYS A 338 9.13 5.94 21.62
CA LYS A 338 8.53 7.28 21.77
C LYS A 338 9.02 8.25 20.70
N LEU A 339 10.33 8.23 20.42
CA LEU A 339 10.93 9.07 19.38
C LEU A 339 10.41 8.68 18.00
N GLU A 340 10.32 7.38 17.72
CA GLU A 340 9.83 6.89 16.44
C GLU A 340 8.35 7.27 16.22
N LYS A 341 7.52 7.19 17.27
CA LYS A 341 6.14 7.68 17.17
C LYS A 341 6.09 9.18 16.89
N ALA A 342 6.92 9.98 17.56
CA ALA A 342 6.99 11.42 17.33
C ALA A 342 7.43 11.73 15.89
N ARG A 343 8.45 11.03 15.38
CA ARG A 343 8.93 11.11 13.99
C ARG A 343 7.81 10.79 12.99
N SER A 344 7.09 9.69 13.22
CA SER A 344 5.96 9.29 12.39
C SER A 344 4.86 10.36 12.38
N LEU A 345 4.51 10.94 13.52
CA LEU A 345 3.51 12.01 13.60
C LEU A 345 3.97 13.31 12.93
N LEU A 346 5.27 13.64 12.97
CA LEU A 346 5.81 14.80 12.27
C LEU A 346 5.67 14.69 10.75
N VAL A 347 5.82 13.47 10.20
CA VAL A 347 5.73 13.18 8.76
C VAL A 347 4.29 13.07 8.28
N SER A 348 3.46 12.36 9.05
CA SER A 348 2.13 11.93 8.63
C SER A 348 0.99 12.84 9.07
N THR A 349 1.22 13.82 9.94
CA THR A 349 0.15 14.67 10.47
C THR A 349 0.52 16.15 10.44
N THR A 350 -0.51 17.00 10.45
CA THR A 350 -0.40 18.46 10.58
C THR A 350 -0.42 18.96 12.02
N LEU A 351 -0.41 18.06 13.00
CA LEU A 351 -0.45 18.40 14.43
C LEU A 351 0.69 19.36 14.82
N SER A 352 0.46 20.23 15.79
CA SER A 352 1.53 21.09 16.27
C SER A 352 2.65 20.27 16.94
N ILE A 353 3.89 20.77 16.88
CA ILE A 353 5.03 20.09 17.52
C ILE A 353 4.82 19.96 19.03
N ASN A 354 4.10 20.92 19.64
CA ASN A 354 3.72 20.87 21.04
C ASN A 354 2.75 19.72 21.34
N GLU A 355 1.70 19.55 20.54
CA GLU A 355 0.76 18.44 20.68
C GLU A 355 1.46 17.09 20.50
N ILE A 356 2.35 16.95 19.51
CA ILE A 356 3.13 15.73 19.30
C ILE A 356 3.98 15.40 20.53
N SER A 357 4.67 16.40 21.09
CA SER A 357 5.46 16.22 22.31
C SER A 357 4.61 15.69 23.47
N GLN A 358 3.42 16.26 23.67
CA GLN A 358 2.50 15.83 24.74
C GLN A 358 1.92 14.44 24.48
N MET A 359 1.47 14.16 23.25
CA MET A 359 0.90 12.87 22.85
C MET A 359 1.91 11.73 22.94
N CYS A 360 3.19 12.01 22.66
CA CYS A 360 4.27 11.05 22.82
C CYS A 360 4.73 10.91 24.27
N GLY A 361 4.14 11.65 25.22
CA GLY A 361 4.43 11.54 26.65
C GLY A 361 5.77 12.15 27.07
N TYR A 362 6.25 13.18 26.37
CA TYR A 362 7.42 13.94 26.81
C TYR A 362 7.04 14.99 27.88
N PRO A 363 7.85 15.19 28.94
CA PRO A 363 7.50 16.11 30.04
C PRO A 363 7.40 17.58 29.61
N SER A 364 8.16 17.98 28.60
CA SER A 364 8.15 19.34 28.08
C SER A 364 8.60 19.36 26.62
N LEU A 365 8.18 20.42 25.90
CA LEU A 365 8.59 20.65 24.53
C LEU A 365 10.11 20.82 24.41
N GLN A 366 10.74 21.50 25.37
CA GLN A 366 12.20 21.69 25.38
C GLN A 366 12.94 20.36 25.52
N TYR A 367 12.44 19.45 26.35
CA TYR A 367 13.02 18.12 26.49
C TYR A 367 12.81 17.27 25.23
N PHE A 368 11.63 17.34 24.62
CA PHE A 368 11.40 16.69 23.32
C PHE A 368 12.39 17.19 22.25
N TYR A 369 12.57 18.50 22.14
CA TYR A 369 13.52 19.11 21.20
C TYR A 369 14.96 18.64 21.45
N SER A 370 15.40 18.59 22.71
CA SER A 370 16.78 18.18 23.02
C SER A 370 17.02 16.70 22.70
N VAL A 371 16.06 15.83 23.04
CA VAL A 371 16.15 14.40 22.76
C VAL A 371 16.07 14.13 21.26
N PHE A 372 15.15 14.77 20.54
CA PHE A 372 15.01 14.60 19.09
C PHE A 372 16.26 15.09 18.34
N LYS A 373 16.80 16.25 18.72
CA LYS A 373 18.03 16.79 18.12
C LYS A 373 19.24 15.91 18.42
N LYS A 374 19.30 15.29 19.61
CA LYS A 374 20.38 14.37 19.97
C LYS A 374 20.35 13.09 19.12
N GLU A 375 19.17 12.61 18.78
CA GLU A 375 19.01 11.35 18.04
C GLU A 375 19.15 11.53 16.52
N TYR A 376 18.57 12.60 15.96
CA TYR A 376 18.47 12.80 14.51
C TYR A 376 19.33 13.94 13.96
N ASP A 377 20.11 14.61 14.82
CA ASP A 377 20.96 15.78 14.49
C ASP A 377 20.22 16.98 13.85
N VAL A 378 18.89 16.96 13.84
CA VAL A 378 18.02 18.04 13.32
C VAL A 378 16.90 18.33 14.30
N THR A 379 16.32 19.52 14.21
CA THR A 379 15.16 19.86 15.04
C THR A 379 13.88 19.19 14.51
N PRO A 380 12.86 18.94 15.37
CA PRO A 380 11.56 18.45 14.93
C PRO A 380 10.93 19.26 13.79
N LYS A 381 11.13 20.58 13.79
CA LYS A 381 10.62 21.48 12.74
C LYS A 381 11.34 21.25 11.42
N GLU A 382 12.67 21.27 11.41
CA GLU A 382 13.47 21.01 10.20
C GLU A 382 13.18 19.61 9.64
N TYR A 383 12.99 18.61 10.52
CA TYR A 383 12.63 17.27 10.09
C TYR A 383 11.27 17.24 9.37
N ARG A 384 10.27 17.94 9.91
CA ARG A 384 8.95 18.07 9.26
C ARG A 384 9.08 18.77 7.90
N ASP A 385 9.76 19.90 7.84
CA ASP A 385 9.88 20.69 6.61
C ASP A 385 10.55 19.89 5.47
N ARG A 386 11.45 18.94 5.80
CA ARG A 386 12.13 18.09 4.82
C ARG A 386 11.36 16.83 4.42
N HIS A 387 10.52 16.29 5.30
CA HIS A 387 9.96 14.95 5.16
C HIS A 387 8.43 14.88 5.22
N SER A 388 7.73 16.00 5.42
CA SER A 388 6.27 15.98 5.52
C SER A 388 5.64 15.53 4.21
N GLU A 389 4.80 14.50 4.29
CA GLU A 389 4.02 13.99 3.15
C GLU A 389 2.68 14.72 3.01
N VAL A 390 2.33 15.62 3.94
CA VAL A 390 1.05 16.36 3.96
C VAL A 390 1.21 17.80 3.47
N MET A 391 2.46 18.29 3.39
CA MET A 391 2.80 19.63 2.91
C MET A 391 3.38 19.64 1.48
N MET A 392 3.56 18.45 0.88
CA MET A 392 3.81 18.25 -0.56
C MET A 392 2.49 17.90 -1.23
#